data_AF-A0A1G9KH36-F1
#
_entry.id   AF-A0A1G9KH36-F1
#
_cell.length_a   1.000
_cell.length_b   1.000
_cell.length_c   1.000
_cell.angle_alpha   90.00
_cell.angle_beta   90.00
_cell.angle_gamma   90.00
#
_symmetry.space_group_name_H-M   'P 1'
#
loop_
_entity.id
_entity.type
_entity.pdbx_description
1 polymer ?
#
loop_
_entity_poly.entity_id
_entity_poly.type
_entity_poly.pdbx_seq_one_letter_code
_entity_poly.pdbx_strand_id
1 'polypeptide(L)'
;MGFYVQNNTPNTIWVAVGHYDPNCSPTTYVKEGWYRIVPGRRSLIVSGSAANQRFYIYGHDNFGNTWGGDFNTYIPSSVFTMCWVERCQGTGCNRVGFDEIIVGNFQNYTLTLTNGAQGASRARNTKISKKGARKFKLGRFSIKKTPGKLGKLGRVVRPLRSR
;
A
#
# COMPACT_ATOMS: atom_id res chain seq x y z
N MET A 1 12.60 -0.05 -24.87
CA MET A 1 12.87 -0.90 -23.69
C MET A 1 12.71 -0.02 -22.48
N GLY A 2 12.02 -0.48 -21.44
CA GLY A 2 11.76 0.36 -20.28
C GLY A 2 10.89 -0.26 -19.20
N PHE A 3 10.88 0.39 -18.06
CA PHE A 3 9.92 0.13 -16.98
C PHE A 3 8.76 1.12 -17.09
N TYR A 4 7.57 0.58 -17.30
CA TYR A 4 6.33 1.33 -17.45
C TYR A 4 5.42 1.12 -16.25
N VAL A 5 4.69 2.15 -15.90
CA VAL A 5 3.62 2.07 -14.89
C VAL A 5 2.32 2.47 -15.55
N GLN A 6 1.31 1.60 -15.45
CA GLN A 6 -0.03 1.81 -15.95
C GLN A 6 -0.98 2.02 -14.78
N ASN A 7 -1.68 3.15 -14.80
CA ASN A 7 -2.72 3.45 -13.83
C ASN A 7 -4.05 2.88 -14.33
N ASN A 8 -4.53 1.81 -13.70
CA ASN A 8 -5.85 1.22 -13.97
C ASN A 8 -6.82 1.51 -12.82
N THR A 9 -6.74 2.71 -12.26
CA THR A 9 -7.66 3.23 -11.25
C THR A 9 -8.39 4.45 -11.80
N PRO A 10 -9.57 4.81 -11.25
CA PRO A 10 -10.27 6.03 -11.64
C PRO A 10 -9.59 7.32 -11.15
N ASN A 11 -8.54 7.22 -10.32
CA ASN A 11 -7.91 8.37 -9.66
C ASN A 11 -6.54 8.67 -10.28
N THR A 12 -6.09 9.93 -10.19
CA THR A 12 -4.69 10.26 -10.51
C THR A 12 -3.79 9.70 -9.41
N ILE A 13 -2.73 8.99 -9.81
CA ILE A 13 -1.74 8.42 -8.88
C ILE A 13 -0.43 9.18 -9.04
N TRP A 14 0.19 9.46 -7.90
CA TRP A 14 1.55 9.98 -7.82
C TRP A 14 2.49 8.85 -7.43
N VAL A 15 3.48 8.62 -8.27
CA VAL A 15 4.40 7.48 -8.16
C VAL A 15 5.81 7.98 -7.90
N ALA A 16 6.52 7.32 -7.01
CA ALA A 16 7.96 7.42 -6.83
C ALA A 16 8.57 6.05 -7.17
N VAL A 17 9.73 6.05 -7.84
CA VAL A 17 10.46 4.84 -8.21
C VAL A 17 11.87 4.89 -7.62
N GLY A 18 12.39 3.73 -7.26
CA GLY A 18 13.80 3.49 -7.05
C GLY A 18 14.34 2.57 -8.12
N HIS A 19 15.44 2.92 -8.75
CA HIS A 19 16.10 2.09 -9.74
C HIS A 19 17.62 2.07 -9.50
N TYR A 20 18.29 1.10 -10.09
CA TYR A 20 19.74 0.95 -9.97
C TYR A 20 20.46 2.05 -10.74
N ASP A 21 21.33 2.79 -10.07
CA ASP A 21 22.20 3.79 -10.69
C ASP A 21 23.61 3.66 -10.08
N PRO A 22 24.63 3.30 -10.89
CA PRO A 22 25.99 3.13 -10.40
C PRO A 22 26.65 4.45 -9.96
N ASN A 23 26.10 5.60 -10.35
CA ASN A 23 26.64 6.91 -9.96
C ASN A 23 26.25 7.30 -8.53
N CYS A 24 25.28 6.60 -7.94
CA CYS A 24 24.87 6.84 -6.57
C CYS A 24 25.79 6.14 -5.56
N SER A 25 26.19 6.90 -4.54
CA SER A 25 27.06 6.45 -3.44
C SER A 25 26.55 7.00 -2.11
N PRO A 26 26.60 6.23 -1.00
CA PRO A 26 27.14 4.87 -0.83
C PRO A 26 26.26 3.74 -1.37
N THR A 27 25.00 4.03 -1.71
CA THR A 27 24.03 3.05 -2.24
C THR A 27 23.93 3.18 -3.75
N THR A 28 24.05 2.07 -4.49
CA THR A 28 23.96 2.01 -5.97
C THR A 28 22.52 2.11 -6.51
N TYR A 29 21.64 2.77 -5.77
CA TYR A 29 20.25 2.98 -6.12
C TYR A 29 19.91 4.46 -6.01
N VAL A 30 19.15 4.95 -6.97
CA VAL A 30 18.55 6.28 -6.99
C VAL A 30 17.05 6.14 -6.80
N LYS A 31 16.45 7.08 -6.06
CA LYS A 31 15.01 7.24 -5.93
C LYS A 31 14.58 8.59 -6.48
N GLU A 32 13.51 8.58 -7.26
CA GLU A 32 12.99 9.73 -7.96
C GLU A 32 11.47 9.71 -8.00
N GLY A 33 10.88 10.90 -8.07
CA GLY A 33 9.44 11.11 -8.04
C GLY A 33 9.14 12.60 -8.04
N TRP A 34 7.90 13.07 -8.04
CA TRP A 34 6.67 12.31 -8.19
C TRP A 34 6.23 12.31 -9.65
N TYR A 35 6.07 11.13 -10.21
CA TYR A 35 5.47 10.93 -11.52
C TYR A 35 3.96 10.97 -11.39
N ARG A 36 3.33 11.93 -12.07
CA ARG A 36 1.88 12.02 -12.15
C ARG A 36 1.36 11.11 -13.26
N ILE A 37 0.54 10.12 -12.90
CA ILE A 37 -0.07 9.20 -13.87
C ILE A 37 -1.59 9.33 -13.78
N VAL A 38 -2.20 9.87 -14.84
CA VAL A 38 -3.64 10.04 -14.92
C VAL A 38 -4.35 8.68 -15.14
N PRO A 39 -5.65 8.58 -14.80
CA PRO A 39 -6.44 7.34 -14.98
C PRO A 39 -6.33 6.75 -16.38
N GLY A 40 -6.18 5.43 -16.48
CA GLY A 40 -6.12 4.68 -17.73
C GLY A 40 -4.83 4.85 -18.54
N ARG A 41 -3.91 5.73 -18.13
CA ARG A 41 -2.66 5.99 -18.87
C ARG A 41 -1.52 5.11 -18.40
N ARG A 42 -0.60 4.88 -19.34
CA ARG A 42 0.68 4.22 -19.13
C ARG A 42 1.79 5.24 -19.33
N SER A 43 2.67 5.37 -18.35
CA SER A 43 3.83 6.26 -18.38
C SER A 43 5.11 5.44 -18.37
N LEU A 44 6.09 5.86 -19.17
CA LEU A 44 7.47 5.38 -19.06
C LEU A 44 8.10 6.06 -17.84
N ILE A 45 8.59 5.27 -16.89
CA ILE A 45 9.19 5.79 -15.67
C ILE A 45 10.72 5.72 -15.77
N VAL A 46 11.24 4.55 -16.13
CA VAL A 46 12.69 4.36 -16.32
C VAL A 46 12.95 3.89 -17.75
N SER A 47 13.74 4.66 -18.49
CA SER A 47 14.23 4.30 -19.81
C SER A 47 15.39 3.31 -19.71
N GLY A 48 15.44 2.32 -20.60
CA GLY A 48 16.52 1.32 -20.62
C GLY A 48 15.98 -0.10 -20.52
N SER A 49 16.87 -1.10 -20.55
CA SER A 49 16.43 -2.49 -20.39
C SER A 49 16.02 -2.76 -18.94
N ALA A 50 14.76 -3.12 -18.73
CA ALA A 50 14.28 -3.56 -17.41
C ALA A 50 14.72 -4.99 -17.05
N ALA A 51 15.39 -5.70 -17.96
CA ALA A 51 15.70 -7.13 -17.78
C ALA A 51 16.69 -7.34 -16.62
N ASN A 52 16.37 -8.30 -15.75
CA ASN A 52 17.16 -8.68 -14.57
C ASN A 52 17.43 -7.52 -13.59
N GLN A 53 16.60 -6.48 -13.62
CA GLN A 53 16.70 -5.34 -12.73
C GLN A 53 15.66 -5.43 -11.60
N ARG A 54 15.96 -4.71 -10.52
CA ARG A 54 15.06 -4.53 -9.38
C ARG A 54 14.60 -3.09 -9.37
N PHE A 55 13.28 -2.90 -9.30
CA PHE A 55 12.67 -1.59 -9.15
C PHE A 55 11.94 -1.54 -7.83
N TYR A 56 12.05 -0.42 -7.13
CA TYR A 56 11.28 -0.13 -5.94
C TYR A 56 10.18 0.84 -6.32
N ILE A 57 8.93 0.57 -5.97
CA ILE A 57 7.81 1.44 -6.34
C ILE A 57 7.03 1.88 -5.11
N TYR A 58 6.69 3.15 -5.06
CA TYR A 58 5.71 3.68 -4.13
C TYR A 58 4.71 4.53 -4.90
N GLY A 59 3.42 4.33 -4.64
CA GLY A 59 2.36 5.13 -5.21
C GLY A 59 1.41 5.61 -4.13
N HIS A 60 0.83 6.78 -4.32
CA HIS A 60 -0.31 7.23 -3.52
C HIS A 60 -1.29 8.04 -4.37
N ASP A 61 -2.54 8.11 -3.92
CA ASP A 61 -3.54 9.01 -4.49
C ASP A 61 -4.00 10.06 -3.47
N ASN A 62 -4.78 11.03 -3.94
CA ASN A 62 -5.37 12.06 -3.10
C ASN A 62 -6.46 11.54 -2.14
N PHE A 63 -6.91 10.29 -2.29
CA PHE A 63 -7.98 9.68 -1.50
C PHE A 63 -7.46 8.74 -0.39
N GLY A 64 -6.13 8.69 -0.18
CA GLY A 64 -5.50 7.89 0.86
C GLY A 64 -5.27 6.42 0.50
N ASN A 65 -5.40 6.06 -0.77
CA ASN A 65 -4.95 4.78 -1.30
C ASN A 65 -3.43 4.84 -1.52
N THR A 66 -2.74 3.79 -1.10
CA THR A 66 -1.28 3.68 -1.29
C THR A 66 -0.92 2.35 -1.92
N TRP A 67 0.09 2.35 -2.80
CA TRP A 67 0.70 1.18 -3.40
C TRP A 67 2.13 1.11 -2.89
N GLY A 68 2.35 0.26 -1.91
CA GLY A 68 3.63 0.21 -1.22
C GLY A 68 3.84 -1.11 -0.50
N GLY A 69 5.08 -1.32 -0.09
CA GLY A 69 5.58 -2.53 0.53
C GLY A 69 6.27 -2.22 1.85
N ASP A 70 7.20 -3.09 2.22
CA ASP A 70 7.82 -3.08 3.55
C ASP A 70 9.15 -2.30 3.59
N PHE A 71 9.64 -1.83 2.43
CA PHE A 71 10.88 -1.08 2.32
C PHE A 71 10.68 0.39 2.68
N ASN A 72 10.72 0.68 3.98
CA ASN A 72 10.51 2.03 4.49
C ASN A 72 11.70 2.95 4.19
N THR A 73 11.44 4.15 3.67
CA THR A 73 12.43 5.21 3.47
C THR A 73 11.77 6.59 3.57
N TYR A 74 12.58 7.64 3.69
CA TYR A 74 12.10 9.02 3.68
C TYR A 74 12.19 9.61 2.28
N ILE A 75 11.12 10.26 1.82
CA ILE A 75 11.08 10.99 0.56
C ILE A 75 10.43 12.36 0.75
N PRO A 76 10.81 13.36 -0.04
CA PRO A 76 10.17 14.68 0.00
C PRO A 76 8.78 14.65 -0.65
N SER A 77 7.95 15.59 -0.24
CA SER A 77 6.59 15.80 -0.78
C SER A 77 6.57 16.45 -2.17
N SER A 78 7.62 17.17 -2.55
CA SER A 78 7.81 17.75 -3.89
C SER A 78 8.50 16.78 -4.85
N VAL A 79 8.60 17.14 -6.13
CA VAL A 79 9.43 16.40 -7.11
C VAL A 79 10.90 16.38 -6.66
N PHE A 80 11.58 15.25 -6.84
CA PHE A 80 12.91 14.95 -6.36
C PHE A 80 13.60 13.86 -7.18
N THR A 81 14.93 13.91 -7.16
CA THR A 81 15.82 12.84 -7.61
C THR A 81 16.98 12.79 -6.61
N MET A 82 17.17 11.67 -5.92
CA MET A 82 18.23 11.53 -4.91
C MET A 82 18.65 10.08 -4.76
N CYS A 83 19.90 9.84 -4.35
CA CYS A 83 20.36 8.49 -4.04
C CYS A 83 19.56 7.88 -2.86
N TRP A 84 19.57 6.54 -2.75
CA TRP A 84 18.86 5.78 -1.73
C TRP A 84 19.55 5.89 -0.36
N VAL A 85 19.54 7.11 0.17
CA VAL A 85 20.08 7.48 1.47
C VAL A 85 19.01 8.24 2.26
N GLU A 86 19.10 8.19 3.58
CA GLU A 86 18.20 8.90 4.47
C GLU A 86 18.60 10.38 4.65
N ARG A 87 18.68 11.12 3.54
CA ARG A 87 19.02 12.55 3.57
C ARG A 87 17.84 13.49 3.82
N CYS A 88 16.61 13.02 3.59
CA CYS A 88 15.41 13.81 3.82
C CYS A 88 14.91 13.55 5.25
N GLN A 89 15.20 14.46 6.19
CA GLN A 89 14.70 14.39 7.56
C GLN A 89 14.10 15.74 7.95
N GLY A 90 12.91 15.73 8.58
CA GLY A 90 12.22 16.94 9.04
C GLY A 90 10.96 17.30 8.25
N THR A 91 10.53 18.54 8.38
CA THR A 91 9.28 19.05 7.80
C THR A 91 9.29 18.94 6.27
N GLY A 92 8.28 18.29 5.69
CA GLY A 92 8.16 18.10 4.24
C GLY A 92 8.72 16.77 3.71
N CYS A 93 9.37 15.98 4.56
CA CYS A 93 9.77 14.60 4.28
C CYS A 93 8.76 13.62 4.90
N ASN A 94 8.26 12.69 4.09
CA ASN A 94 7.34 11.65 4.53
C ASN A 94 8.05 10.29 4.55
N ARG A 95 7.79 9.51 5.61
CA ARG A 95 8.23 8.12 5.68
C ARG A 95 7.24 7.24 4.94
N VAL A 96 7.68 6.59 3.87
CA VAL A 96 6.84 5.73 3.01
C VAL A 96 7.49 4.36 2.80
N GLY A 97 6.69 3.35 2.53
CA GLY A 97 7.14 1.98 2.28
C GLY A 97 7.11 1.65 0.79
N PHE A 98 8.27 1.54 0.15
CA PHE A 98 8.38 1.06 -1.22
C PHE A 98 8.16 -0.45 -1.28
N ASP A 99 7.69 -0.90 -2.43
CA ASP A 99 7.52 -2.31 -2.76
C ASP A 99 8.55 -2.74 -3.82
N GLU A 100 9.19 -3.89 -3.61
CA GLU A 100 10.19 -4.42 -4.53
C GLU A 100 9.54 -5.19 -5.69
N ILE A 101 9.90 -4.80 -6.91
CA ILE A 101 9.56 -5.46 -8.16
C ILE A 101 10.83 -6.06 -8.74
N ILE A 102 10.90 -7.39 -8.75
CA ILE A 102 11.98 -8.12 -9.42
C ILE A 102 11.54 -8.38 -10.85
N VAL A 103 12.20 -7.75 -11.81
CA VAL A 103 11.96 -7.98 -13.22
C VAL A 103 12.81 -9.17 -13.66
N GLY A 104 12.18 -10.17 -14.27
CA GLY A 104 12.88 -11.30 -14.88
C GLY A 104 13.60 -10.90 -16.16
N ASN A 105 13.65 -11.80 -17.15
CA ASN A 105 14.35 -11.54 -18.42
C ASN A 105 13.55 -10.66 -19.41
N PHE A 106 12.74 -9.72 -18.93
CA PHE A 106 11.86 -8.88 -19.75
C PHE A 106 12.46 -7.47 -19.93
N GLN A 107 12.81 -7.12 -21.16
CA GLN A 107 13.37 -5.78 -21.47
C GLN A 107 12.33 -4.66 -21.36
N ASN A 108 11.04 -4.99 -21.55
CA ASN A 108 9.92 -4.10 -21.29
C ASN A 108 9.05 -4.72 -20.19
N TYR A 109 8.91 -4.02 -19.08
CA TYR A 109 8.05 -4.45 -17.98
C TYR A 109 6.99 -3.39 -17.72
N THR A 110 5.72 -3.79 -17.66
CA THR A 110 4.62 -2.89 -17.32
C THR A 110 4.01 -3.30 -15.99
N LEU A 111 4.11 -2.44 -14.99
CA LEU A 111 3.45 -2.57 -13.71
C LEU A 111 2.05 -1.94 -13.78
N THR A 112 1.01 -2.67 -13.42
CA THR A 112 -0.37 -2.15 -13.39
C THR A 112 -0.78 -1.83 -11.97
N LEU A 113 -1.17 -0.59 -11.70
CA LEU A 113 -1.72 -0.17 -10.40
C LEU A 113 -3.26 -0.25 -10.45
N THR A 114 -3.86 -0.96 -9.51
CA THR A 114 -5.32 -1.13 -9.40
C THR A 114 -5.81 -0.82 -7.99
N ASN A 115 -7.09 -0.48 -7.86
CA ASN A 115 -7.75 -0.32 -6.57
C ASN A 115 -8.26 -1.68 -6.06
N GLY A 116 -8.35 -1.84 -4.74
CA GLY A 116 -8.84 -3.07 -4.08
C GLY A 116 -10.21 -3.58 -4.55
N ALA A 117 -11.04 -2.70 -5.12
CA ALA A 117 -12.35 -3.06 -5.67
C ALA A 117 -12.32 -3.51 -7.16
N GLN A 118 -11.21 -3.30 -7.88
CA GLN A 118 -11.10 -3.55 -9.33
C GLN A 118 -10.08 -4.64 -9.70
N GLY A 119 -9.49 -5.33 -8.72
CA GLY A 119 -8.47 -6.36 -8.93
C GLY A 119 -9.03 -7.74 -9.28
N ALA A 120 -9.74 -7.88 -10.40
CA ALA A 120 -10.21 -9.18 -10.88
C ALA A 120 -9.19 -9.94 -11.77
N SER A 121 -8.01 -9.37 -12.05
CA SER A 121 -6.95 -10.06 -12.80
C SER A 121 -5.74 -10.35 -11.91
N ARG A 122 -5.53 -11.63 -11.61
CA ARG A 122 -4.37 -12.22 -10.90
C ARG A 122 -3.09 -12.17 -11.74
N ALA A 123 -2.81 -11.06 -12.42
CA ALA A 123 -1.57 -10.91 -13.16
C ALA A 123 -0.43 -10.60 -12.17
N ARG A 124 0.72 -11.28 -12.32
CA ARG A 124 1.90 -11.15 -11.43
C ARG A 124 2.47 -9.73 -11.36
N ASN A 125 2.11 -8.88 -12.33
CA ASN A 125 2.53 -7.49 -12.47
C ASN A 125 1.43 -6.47 -12.08
N THR A 126 0.42 -6.89 -11.31
CA THR A 126 -0.62 -6.00 -10.80
C THR A 126 -0.43 -5.71 -9.31
N LYS A 127 -0.44 -4.43 -8.92
CA LYS A 127 -0.39 -4.00 -7.52
C LYS A 127 -1.72 -3.40 -7.10
N ILE A 128 -2.25 -3.94 -6.01
CA ILE A 128 -3.52 -3.53 -5.43
C ILE A 128 -3.25 -2.49 -4.35
N SER A 129 -4.06 -1.42 -4.35
CA SER A 129 -4.00 -0.37 -3.34
C SER A 129 -4.29 -0.90 -1.93
N LYS A 130 -3.46 -0.53 -0.95
CA LYS A 130 -3.79 -0.62 0.47
C LYS A 130 -4.44 0.71 0.87
N LYS A 131 -5.72 0.65 1.29
CA LYS A 131 -6.32 1.78 2.02
C LYS A 131 -5.68 1.84 3.39
N GLY A 132 -5.21 3.01 3.80
CA GLY A 132 -4.76 3.23 5.17
C GLY A 132 -5.91 2.89 6.13
N ALA A 133 -5.88 1.70 6.72
CA ALA A 133 -6.79 1.40 7.81
C ALA A 133 -6.43 2.36 8.95
N ARG A 134 -7.29 3.33 9.27
CA ARG A 134 -7.28 3.93 10.60
C ARG A 134 -7.35 2.75 11.57
N LYS A 135 -6.24 2.42 12.21
CA LYS A 135 -6.20 1.48 13.33
C LYS A 135 -6.96 2.15 14.47
N PHE A 136 -8.30 2.10 14.44
CA PHE A 136 -9.06 2.24 15.67
C PHE A 136 -8.61 1.08 16.55
N LYS A 137 -7.68 1.34 17.48
CA LYS A 137 -7.46 0.45 18.62
C LYS A 137 -8.77 0.43 19.39
N LEU A 138 -9.68 -0.48 19.05
CA LEU A 138 -10.69 -0.95 19.97
C LEU A 138 -9.92 -1.59 21.12
N GLY A 139 -9.66 -0.80 22.17
CA GLY A 139 -9.16 -1.32 23.43
C GLY A 139 -10.07 -2.48 23.83
N ARG A 140 -9.48 -3.65 24.07
CA ARG A 140 -10.17 -4.79 24.68
C ARG A 140 -10.66 -4.35 26.07
N PHE A 141 -11.88 -3.84 26.16
CA PHE A 141 -12.61 -3.85 27.42
C PHE A 141 -13.04 -5.30 27.66
N SER A 142 -12.26 -6.00 28.49
CA SER A 142 -12.62 -7.33 28.99
C SER A 142 -13.88 -7.20 29.86
N ILE A 143 -15.05 -7.43 29.27
CA ILE A 143 -16.30 -7.63 30.03
C ILE A 143 -16.17 -8.99 30.71
N LYS A 144 -15.73 -9.01 31.98
CA LYS A 144 -15.83 -10.20 32.83
C LYS A 144 -17.33 -10.47 33.04
N LYS A 145 -17.89 -11.45 32.32
CA LYS A 145 -19.19 -12.03 32.65
C LYS A 145 -19.03 -12.89 33.91
N THR A 146 -19.49 -12.39 35.04
CA THR A 146 -19.68 -13.20 36.25
C THR A 146 -20.93 -14.07 36.06
N PRO A 147 -20.88 -15.40 36.14
CA PRO A 147 -22.07 -16.22 36.01
C PRO A 147 -22.88 -16.18 37.32
N GLY A 148 -24.01 -15.47 37.29
CA GLY A 148 -25.03 -15.54 38.32
C GLY A 148 -25.68 -16.92 38.34
N LYS A 149 -25.57 -17.62 39.47
CA LYS A 149 -26.11 -18.95 39.70
C LYS A 149 -27.64 -18.87 39.78
N LEU A 150 -28.32 -19.44 38.78
CA LEU A 150 -29.77 -19.52 38.66
C LEU A 150 -30.36 -20.31 39.84
N GLY A 151 -31.21 -19.65 40.64
CA GLY A 151 -31.91 -20.25 41.78
C GLY A 151 -32.88 -21.36 41.36
N LYS A 152 -32.96 -22.41 42.20
CA LYS A 152 -33.80 -23.60 42.00
C LYS A 152 -35.30 -23.29 42.07
N LEU A 153 -36.03 -23.87 41.11
CA LEU A 153 -37.39 -24.44 41.16
C LEU A 153 -38.24 -24.19 42.43
N GLY A 154 -39.31 -23.41 42.26
CA GLY A 154 -40.47 -23.34 43.16
C GLY A 154 -41.76 -23.65 42.39
N ARG A 155 -42.61 -24.49 43.00
CA ARG A 155 -43.77 -25.21 42.42
C ARG A 155 -44.85 -24.33 41.77
N VAL A 156 -45.44 -24.89 40.72
CA VAL A 156 -46.74 -24.51 40.14
C VAL A 156 -47.85 -24.73 41.16
N VAL A 157 -48.61 -23.68 41.48
CA VAL A 157 -49.91 -23.78 42.16
C VAL A 157 -50.95 -23.14 41.24
N ARG A 158 -51.90 -23.96 40.77
CA ARG A 158 -53.02 -23.53 39.92
C ARG A 158 -54.07 -22.79 40.78
N PRO A 159 -54.63 -21.66 40.33
CA PRO A 159 -55.78 -21.07 41.01
C PRO A 159 -57.04 -21.90 40.75
N LEU A 160 -57.70 -22.32 41.83
CA LEU A 160 -59.05 -22.90 41.83
C LEU A 160 -60.05 -21.82 41.43
N ARG A 161 -60.83 -22.10 40.38
CA ARG A 161 -62.00 -21.32 39.97
C ARG A 161 -63.15 -21.62 40.94
N SER A 162 -63.68 -20.62 41.61
CA SER A 162 -64.91 -20.72 42.40
C SER A 162 -65.88 -19.61 41.99
N ARG A 163 -67.07 -20.07 41.57
CA ARG A 163 -68.34 -19.40 41.23
C ARG A 163 -68.30 -18.15 40.34
#